data_AF-A0A662FLG6-F1
#
_entry.id   AF-A0A662FLG6-F1
#
_cell.length_a   1.000
_cell.length_b   1.000
_cell.length_c   1.000
_cell.angle_alpha   90.00
_cell.angle_beta   90.00
_cell.angle_gamma   90.00
#
_symmetry.space_group_name_H-M   'P 1'
#
loop_
_entity.id
_entity.type
_entity.pdbx_description
1 polymer ?
#
loop_
_entity_poly.entity_id
_entity_poly.type
_entity_poly.pdbx_seq_one_letter_code
_entity_poly.pdbx_strand_id
1 'polypeptide(L)'
;MRKIVFLMFVLALLFLSACKVAEVNVSDKKVDAPIIGGDRDEHGCIASAGYTWCESKQKCLRLWEEECPGLEKPGSKQKSKHAEKKKAPETCRKEGETGFGPCCEGLTAVACYAENDCNIIGTCGTVCVKCGDGVCGPGENQCVCPRDCLDMEKMAKQFLAQKNVSEVAICGDYIKVVRGVQPNTGTTYYRGNAEFHCVGKQETNYLANVCKEIANSECKEIK
;
A
#
# COMPACT_ATOMS: atom_id res chain seq x y z
N MET A 1 -10.34 -67.38 37.92
CA MET A 1 -9.59 -66.20 37.43
C MET A 1 -9.56 -66.04 35.91
N ARG A 2 -9.39 -67.08 35.09
CA ARG A 2 -9.42 -66.98 33.60
C ARG A 2 -10.73 -66.42 32.99
N LYS A 3 -11.90 -66.74 33.56
CA LYS A 3 -13.21 -66.27 33.05
C LYS A 3 -13.48 -64.78 33.37
N ILE A 4 -12.91 -64.27 34.46
CA ILE A 4 -13.06 -62.86 34.89
C ILE A 4 -12.17 -61.95 34.03
N VAL A 5 -10.97 -62.42 33.67
CA VAL A 5 -10.08 -61.73 32.72
C VAL A 5 -10.72 -61.63 31.33
N PHE A 6 -11.40 -62.69 30.88
CA PHE A 6 -12.14 -62.68 29.61
C PHE A 6 -13.34 -61.72 29.63
N LEU A 7 -14.08 -61.64 30.75
CA LEU A 7 -15.23 -60.74 30.85
C LEU A 7 -14.81 -59.26 30.81
N MET A 8 -13.68 -58.92 31.42
CA MET A 8 -13.11 -57.57 31.41
C MET A 8 -12.57 -57.17 30.02
N PHE A 9 -12.00 -58.12 29.28
CA PHE A 9 -11.52 -57.88 27.91
C PHE A 9 -12.68 -57.67 26.91
N VAL A 10 -13.80 -58.36 27.10
CA VAL A 10 -15.01 -58.20 26.27
C VAL A 10 -15.76 -56.89 26.59
N LEU A 11 -15.81 -56.47 27.86
CA LEU A 11 -16.37 -55.17 28.27
C LEU A 11 -15.54 -53.98 27.76
N ALA A 12 -14.21 -54.10 27.70
CA ALA A 12 -13.32 -53.08 27.14
C ALA A 12 -13.51 -52.91 25.62
N LEU A 13 -13.81 -53.99 24.88
CA LEU A 13 -14.06 -53.95 23.44
C LEU A 13 -15.44 -53.36 23.07
N LEU A 14 -16.40 -53.39 23.99
CA LEU A 14 -17.73 -52.79 23.80
C LEU A 14 -17.75 -51.26 24.01
N PHE A 15 -16.70 -50.66 24.60
CA PHE A 15 -16.60 -49.20 24.81
C PHE A 15 -15.81 -48.44 23.74
N LEU A 16 -15.29 -49.11 22.68
CA LEU A 16 -14.67 -48.42 21.54
C LEU A 16 -15.67 -47.89 20.50
N SER A 17 -16.98 -48.05 20.72
CA SER A 17 -18.03 -47.54 19.82
C SER A 17 -18.53 -46.14 20.24
N ALA A 18 -17.67 -45.12 20.17
CA ALA A 18 -18.09 -43.73 19.97
C ALA A 18 -16.90 -42.80 19.67
N CYS A 19 -16.30 -42.93 18.48
CA CYS A 19 -15.74 -41.77 17.82
C CYS A 19 -16.25 -41.78 16.39
N LYS A 20 -17.29 -40.97 16.15
CA LYS A 20 -17.77 -40.65 14.81
C LYS A 20 -16.65 -39.83 14.15
N VAL A 21 -15.81 -40.47 13.35
CA VAL A 21 -14.97 -39.74 12.39
C VAL A 21 -15.94 -39.17 11.34
N ALA A 22 -15.93 -37.86 11.18
CA ALA A 22 -16.61 -37.21 10.07
C ALA A 22 -15.92 -37.65 8.77
N GLU A 23 -16.68 -38.30 7.88
CA GLU A 23 -16.23 -38.68 6.55
C GLU A 23 -16.00 -37.41 5.71
N VAL A 24 -14.73 -37.04 5.52
CA VAL A 24 -14.36 -36.12 4.43
C VAL A 24 -14.37 -36.96 3.16
N ASN A 25 -15.37 -36.72 2.30
CA ASN A 25 -15.39 -37.23 0.94
C ASN A 25 -14.27 -36.55 0.14
N VAL A 26 -13.07 -37.11 0.18
CA VAL A 26 -12.07 -36.84 -0.87
C VAL A 26 -12.51 -37.67 -2.06
N SER A 27 -13.21 -37.02 -2.98
CA SER A 27 -13.44 -37.56 -4.30
C SER A 27 -12.07 -37.92 -4.89
N ASP A 28 -11.84 -39.22 -5.11
CA ASP A 28 -10.70 -39.76 -5.84
C ASP A 28 -10.66 -39.12 -7.23
N LYS A 29 -10.10 -37.90 -7.32
CA LYS A 29 -9.55 -37.41 -8.56
C LYS A 29 -8.35 -38.32 -8.81
N LYS A 30 -8.58 -39.33 -9.65
CA LYS A 30 -7.55 -39.95 -10.47
C LYS A 30 -6.56 -38.84 -10.83
N VAL A 31 -5.39 -38.85 -10.20
CA VAL A 31 -4.30 -37.96 -10.57
C VAL A 31 -3.82 -38.51 -11.90
N ASP A 32 -4.52 -38.14 -12.96
CA ASP A 32 -3.98 -38.16 -14.29
C ASP A 32 -2.66 -37.40 -14.19
N ALA A 33 -1.55 -38.12 -14.39
CA ALA A 33 -0.25 -37.51 -14.52
C ALA A 33 -0.42 -36.27 -15.41
N PRO A 34 0.09 -35.10 -15.00
CA PRO A 34 -0.12 -33.87 -15.76
C PRO A 34 0.28 -34.16 -17.20
N ILE A 35 -0.67 -34.04 -18.13
CA ILE A 35 -0.38 -34.20 -19.55
C ILE A 35 0.63 -33.09 -19.87
N ILE A 36 1.90 -33.47 -20.00
CA ILE A 36 2.98 -32.56 -20.35
C ILE A 36 2.67 -32.05 -21.76
N GLY A 37 2.37 -30.75 -21.90
CA GLY A 37 1.99 -30.13 -23.17
C GLY A 37 0.49 -30.04 -23.45
N GLY A 38 -0.37 -30.11 -22.43
CA GLY A 38 -1.82 -29.86 -22.56
C GLY A 38 -2.21 -28.37 -22.67
N ASP A 39 -1.26 -27.46 -22.56
CA ASP A 39 -1.40 -25.99 -22.55
C ASP A 39 -1.17 -25.36 -23.92
N ARG A 40 -1.63 -26.04 -24.98
CA ARG A 40 -1.58 -25.51 -26.34
C ARG A 40 -2.61 -24.38 -26.52
N ASP A 41 -2.18 -23.25 -27.09
CA ASP A 41 -3.09 -22.18 -27.54
C ASP A 41 -3.83 -22.54 -28.85
N GLU A 42 -4.65 -21.64 -29.41
CA GLU A 42 -5.39 -21.90 -30.66
C GLU A 42 -4.48 -22.22 -31.85
N HIS A 43 -3.23 -21.80 -31.79
CA HIS A 43 -2.21 -22.04 -32.81
C HIS A 43 -1.33 -23.26 -32.53
N GLY A 44 -1.61 -23.98 -31.43
CA GLY A 44 -0.87 -25.17 -31.02
C GLY A 44 0.43 -24.89 -30.26
N CYS A 45 0.69 -23.64 -29.87
CA CYS A 45 1.90 -23.25 -29.14
C CYS A 45 1.77 -23.57 -27.64
N ILE A 46 2.83 -24.16 -27.09
CA ILE A 46 2.88 -24.61 -25.69
C ILE A 46 3.50 -23.50 -24.84
N ALA A 47 2.66 -22.71 -24.16
CA ALA A 47 3.11 -21.54 -23.39
C ALA A 47 4.01 -21.91 -22.20
N SER A 48 3.80 -23.06 -21.56
CA SER A 48 4.63 -23.60 -20.47
C SER A 48 6.02 -24.02 -20.92
N ALA A 49 6.17 -24.42 -22.19
CA ALA A 49 7.46 -24.60 -22.83
C ALA A 49 8.02 -23.27 -23.38
N GLY A 50 7.32 -22.16 -23.16
CA GLY A 50 7.66 -20.79 -23.55
C GLY A 50 7.61 -20.52 -25.05
N TYR A 51 6.79 -21.28 -25.78
CA TYR A 51 6.44 -20.96 -27.15
C TYR A 51 5.31 -19.94 -27.20
N THR A 52 5.38 -19.02 -28.15
CA THR A 52 4.36 -17.99 -28.43
C THR A 52 4.12 -17.94 -29.94
N TRP A 53 2.85 -17.87 -30.35
CA TRP A 53 2.49 -17.75 -31.76
C TRP A 53 2.97 -16.44 -32.35
N CYS A 54 3.75 -16.49 -33.44
CA CYS A 54 4.21 -15.32 -34.17
C CYS A 54 3.45 -15.15 -35.49
N GLU A 55 2.56 -14.15 -35.55
CA GLU A 55 1.73 -13.90 -36.73
C GLU A 55 2.56 -13.59 -37.99
N SER A 56 3.64 -12.82 -37.86
CA SER A 56 4.48 -12.47 -39.01
C SER A 56 5.28 -13.63 -39.59
N LYS A 57 5.51 -14.69 -38.81
CA LYS A 57 6.27 -15.89 -39.23
C LYS A 57 5.42 -17.15 -39.30
N GLN A 58 4.15 -17.07 -38.91
CA GLN A 58 3.18 -18.17 -38.87
C GLN A 58 3.74 -19.43 -38.19
N LYS A 59 4.45 -19.24 -37.07
CA LYS A 59 5.01 -20.35 -36.27
C LYS A 59 5.13 -20.00 -34.79
N CYS A 60 5.14 -21.04 -33.95
CA CYS A 60 5.44 -20.92 -32.53
C CYS A 60 6.92 -20.64 -32.31
N LEU A 61 7.23 -19.53 -31.64
CA LEU A 61 8.59 -19.10 -31.36
C LEU A 61 8.86 -18.96 -29.88
N ARG A 62 10.10 -19.24 -29.49
CA ARG A 62 10.67 -18.79 -28.23
C ARG A 62 11.30 -17.43 -28.47
N LEU A 63 10.72 -16.37 -27.89
CA LEU A 63 11.12 -14.99 -28.14
C LEU A 63 12.58 -14.66 -27.72
N TRP A 64 13.21 -15.57 -26.96
CA TRP A 64 14.63 -15.51 -26.58
C TRP A 64 15.57 -16.24 -27.56
N GLU A 65 15.06 -17.14 -28.41
CA GLU A 65 15.82 -17.83 -29.47
C GLU A 65 15.66 -17.11 -30.80
N GLU A 66 14.44 -16.68 -31.14
CA GLU A 66 14.12 -15.99 -32.38
C GLU A 66 13.11 -14.86 -32.15
N GLU A 67 13.38 -13.68 -32.71
CA GLU A 67 12.50 -12.53 -32.58
C GLU A 67 11.27 -12.66 -33.50
N CYS A 68 10.10 -12.29 -32.99
CA CYS A 68 8.88 -12.13 -33.77
C CYS A 68 8.63 -10.65 -34.08
N PRO A 69 8.70 -10.22 -35.35
CA PRO A 69 8.29 -8.87 -35.74
C PRO A 69 6.81 -8.63 -35.37
N GLY A 70 6.55 -7.63 -34.54
CA GLY A 70 5.19 -7.22 -34.14
C GLY A 70 4.66 -7.76 -32.81
N LEU A 71 5.38 -8.68 -32.14
CA LEU A 71 5.07 -9.05 -30.75
C LEU A 71 5.98 -8.28 -29.79
N GLU A 72 5.38 -7.36 -29.03
CA GLU A 72 6.10 -6.72 -27.93
C GLU A 72 6.34 -7.76 -26.83
N LYS A 73 7.60 -8.14 -26.63
CA LYS A 73 8.03 -9.19 -25.69
C LYS A 73 7.56 -8.88 -24.25
N PRO A 74 6.79 -9.74 -23.58
CA PRO A 74 6.59 -9.62 -22.13
C PRO A 74 7.87 -10.11 -21.43
N GLY A 75 8.59 -9.19 -20.78
CA GLY A 75 9.73 -9.52 -19.92
C GLY A 75 11.12 -9.12 -20.41
N SER A 76 11.27 -8.58 -21.62
CA SER A 76 12.46 -7.76 -21.90
C SER A 76 12.23 -6.39 -21.30
N LYS A 77 13.15 -5.93 -20.44
CA LYS A 77 13.25 -4.53 -20.02
C LYS A 77 12.88 -3.65 -21.21
N GLN A 78 11.74 -2.97 -21.11
CA GLN A 78 11.36 -1.99 -22.11
C GLN A 78 12.47 -0.95 -22.10
N LYS A 79 13.41 -1.07 -23.04
CA LYS A 79 13.94 0.11 -23.70
C LYS A 79 12.75 0.67 -24.45
N SER A 80 11.91 1.38 -23.71
CA SER A 80 11.06 2.42 -24.29
C SER A 80 11.95 3.19 -25.26
N LYS A 81 11.42 3.48 -26.43
CA LYS A 81 12.05 4.44 -27.33
C LYS A 81 11.99 5.82 -26.68
N HIS A 82 12.87 6.03 -25.71
CA HIS A 82 13.32 7.29 -25.14
C HIS A 82 14.76 7.11 -24.68
N ALA A 83 15.66 6.91 -25.64
CA ALA A 83 17.08 7.23 -25.47
C ALA A 83 17.74 7.45 -26.84
N GLU A 84 17.08 8.21 -27.72
CA GLU A 84 17.88 9.29 -28.27
C GLU A 84 18.24 10.14 -27.06
N LYS A 85 19.52 10.45 -26.85
CA LYS A 85 19.93 11.56 -25.98
C LYS A 85 19.27 12.81 -26.55
N LYS A 86 17.97 12.98 -26.33
CA LYS A 86 17.34 14.28 -26.41
C LYS A 86 17.95 14.99 -25.23
N LYS A 87 18.96 15.80 -25.54
CA LYS A 87 19.38 16.95 -24.74
C LYS A 87 18.13 17.42 -23.99
N ALA A 88 18.20 17.48 -22.66
CA ALA A 88 17.13 18.07 -21.86
C ALA A 88 16.66 19.32 -22.60
N PRO A 89 15.34 19.54 -22.76
CA PRO A 89 14.88 20.75 -23.43
C PRO A 89 15.60 21.92 -22.78
N GLU A 90 16.21 22.78 -23.62
CA GLU A 90 17.09 23.86 -23.17
C GLU A 90 16.43 24.80 -22.16
N THR A 91 15.11 24.71 -22.04
CA THR A 91 14.29 25.34 -21.02
C THR A 91 13.56 24.27 -20.19
N CYS A 92 13.99 24.10 -18.94
CA CYS A 92 13.25 23.37 -17.92
C CYS A 92 12.64 24.37 -16.92
N ARG A 93 11.53 23.97 -16.30
CA ARG A 93 10.89 24.80 -15.27
C ARG A 93 11.55 24.61 -13.91
N LYS A 94 11.86 25.72 -13.25
CA LYS A 94 12.46 25.76 -11.90
C LYS A 94 11.40 25.51 -10.83
N GLU A 95 11.87 25.29 -9.61
CA GLU A 95 11.01 25.14 -8.44
C GLU A 95 10.09 26.36 -8.28
N GLY A 96 8.80 26.11 -8.05
CA GLY A 96 7.74 27.12 -7.97
C GLY A 96 7.12 27.55 -9.29
N GLU A 97 7.70 27.20 -10.44
CA GLU A 97 7.15 27.61 -11.74
C GLU A 97 5.95 26.74 -12.14
N THR A 98 4.84 27.38 -12.50
CA THR A 98 3.64 26.72 -13.02
C THR A 98 3.68 26.64 -14.55
N GLY A 99 2.90 25.72 -15.11
CA GLY A 99 2.71 25.60 -16.56
C GLY A 99 2.83 24.18 -17.09
N PHE A 100 3.00 24.12 -18.40
CA PHE A 100 3.11 22.88 -19.17
C PHE A 100 4.55 22.73 -19.68
N GLY A 101 5.15 21.57 -19.43
CA GLY A 101 6.55 21.30 -19.78
C GLY A 101 7.30 20.62 -18.64
N PRO A 102 8.53 20.16 -18.88
CA PRO A 102 9.28 19.40 -17.90
C PRO A 102 9.84 20.31 -16.81
N CYS A 103 9.86 19.79 -15.58
CA CYS A 103 10.62 20.39 -14.50
C CYS A 103 12.12 20.10 -14.68
N CYS A 104 12.96 20.93 -14.09
CA CYS A 104 14.40 20.67 -14.03
C CYS A 104 14.71 19.39 -13.23
N GLU A 105 15.91 18.85 -13.41
CA GLU A 105 16.35 17.62 -12.74
C GLU A 105 16.18 17.73 -11.21
N GLY A 106 15.63 16.68 -10.59
CA GLY A 106 15.38 16.63 -9.15
C GLY A 106 14.05 17.24 -8.69
N LEU A 107 13.26 17.83 -9.59
CA LEU A 107 11.94 18.38 -9.28
C LEU A 107 10.82 17.48 -9.80
N THR A 108 9.70 17.48 -9.07
CA THR A 108 8.48 16.75 -9.42
C THR A 108 7.43 17.72 -9.95
N ALA A 109 6.80 17.36 -11.08
CA ALA A 109 5.64 18.08 -11.60
C ALA A 109 4.38 17.57 -10.88
N VAL A 110 3.74 18.43 -10.10
CA VAL A 110 2.50 18.12 -9.37
C VAL A 110 1.38 19.02 -9.91
N ALA A 111 0.14 18.55 -9.91
CA ALA A 111 -1.00 19.40 -10.26
C ALA A 111 -1.04 20.60 -9.30
N CYS A 112 -1.33 21.81 -9.79
CA CYS A 112 -1.55 22.92 -8.88
C CYS A 112 -2.97 22.89 -8.31
N TYR A 113 -3.06 23.25 -7.03
CA TYR A 113 -4.27 23.21 -6.22
C TYR A 113 -4.57 24.61 -5.68
N ALA A 114 -5.86 24.90 -5.46
CA ALA A 114 -6.27 26.09 -4.73
C ALA A 114 -5.93 25.96 -3.23
N GLU A 115 -5.44 27.04 -2.63
CA GLU A 115 -4.86 27.04 -1.28
C GLU A 115 -5.86 26.64 -0.16
N ASN A 116 -7.17 26.83 -0.39
CA ASN A 116 -8.18 26.75 0.67
C ASN A 116 -8.98 25.44 0.69
N ASP A 117 -9.05 24.70 -0.42
CA ASP A 117 -9.89 23.51 -0.56
C ASP A 117 -9.19 22.34 -1.27
N CYS A 118 -7.89 22.49 -1.58
CA CYS A 118 -7.11 21.51 -2.34
C CYS A 118 -7.82 21.01 -3.61
N ASN A 119 -8.60 21.88 -4.25
CA ASN A 119 -9.21 21.59 -5.54
C ASN A 119 -8.22 21.88 -6.68
N ILE A 120 -8.19 20.99 -7.67
CA ILE A 120 -7.27 21.10 -8.81
C ILE A 120 -7.62 22.34 -9.63
N ILE A 121 -6.63 23.21 -9.85
CA ILE A 121 -6.73 24.34 -10.76
C ILE A 121 -6.25 23.87 -12.14
N GLY A 122 -7.16 23.38 -12.97
CA GLY A 122 -6.80 22.81 -14.28
C GLY A 122 -6.08 23.79 -15.23
N THR A 123 -6.23 25.11 -15.02
CA THR A 123 -5.68 26.15 -15.91
C THR A 123 -4.19 26.43 -15.73
N CYS A 124 -3.58 26.02 -14.62
CA CYS A 124 -2.15 26.25 -14.35
C CYS A 124 -1.25 25.07 -14.76
N GLY A 125 -1.83 23.96 -15.24
CA GLY A 125 -1.10 22.76 -15.63
C GLY A 125 -0.49 22.06 -14.41
N THR A 126 0.82 22.21 -14.23
CA THR A 126 1.55 21.62 -13.09
C THR A 126 2.48 22.65 -12.48
N VAL A 127 2.81 22.51 -11.20
CA VAL A 127 3.86 23.24 -10.50
C VAL A 127 5.06 22.33 -10.29
N CYS A 128 6.27 22.86 -10.44
CA CYS A 128 7.51 22.12 -10.17
C CYS A 128 7.91 22.30 -8.70
N VAL A 129 8.01 21.20 -7.96
CA VAL A 129 8.24 21.20 -6.50
C VAL A 129 9.20 20.10 -6.08
N LYS A 130 9.67 20.15 -4.84
CA LYS A 130 10.62 19.19 -4.28
C LYS A 130 10.10 18.60 -2.98
N CYS A 131 8.94 17.94 -3.06
CA CYS A 131 8.38 17.33 -1.86
C CYS A 131 9.28 16.22 -1.27
N GLY A 132 9.31 16.12 0.07
CA GLY A 132 10.00 15.10 0.84
C GLY A 132 11.38 15.51 1.36
N ASP A 133 11.78 16.78 1.23
CA ASP A 133 13.02 17.30 1.79
C ASP A 133 12.85 18.02 3.14
N GLY A 134 11.61 18.12 3.62
CA GLY A 134 11.26 18.72 4.91
C GLY A 134 11.28 20.26 4.91
N VAL A 135 11.39 20.90 3.75
CA VAL A 135 11.37 22.36 3.60
C VAL A 135 10.20 22.77 2.73
N CYS A 136 9.36 23.68 3.20
CA CYS A 136 8.28 24.23 2.38
C CYS A 136 8.84 25.27 1.38
N GLY A 137 9.09 24.82 0.16
CA GLY A 137 9.70 25.58 -0.91
C GLY A 137 8.74 26.42 -1.77
N PRO A 138 9.25 27.16 -2.77
CA PRO A 138 8.43 27.91 -3.71
C PRO A 138 7.42 27.02 -4.47
N GLY A 139 6.16 27.45 -4.51
CA GLY A 139 5.07 26.70 -5.16
C GLY A 139 4.62 25.45 -4.39
N GLU A 140 5.21 25.19 -3.22
CA GLU A 140 4.76 24.18 -2.31
C GLU A 140 3.72 24.74 -1.35
N ASN A 141 2.74 23.90 -1.01
CA ASN A 141 1.74 24.20 0.00
C ASN A 141 1.19 22.87 0.54
N GLN A 142 0.28 22.94 1.52
CA GLN A 142 -0.34 21.76 2.13
C GLN A 142 -1.01 20.79 1.13
N CYS A 143 -1.41 21.26 -0.05
CA CYS A 143 -2.04 20.43 -1.08
C CYS A 143 -1.00 19.83 -2.05
N VAL A 144 0.06 20.57 -2.35
CA VAL A 144 1.10 20.20 -3.31
C VAL A 144 2.19 19.35 -2.66
N CYS A 145 2.72 19.78 -1.51
CA CYS A 145 3.70 19.06 -0.69
C CYS A 145 3.24 19.05 0.78
N PRO A 146 2.22 18.24 1.13
CA PRO A 146 1.72 18.19 2.50
C PRO A 146 2.81 17.86 3.51
N ARG A 147 3.71 16.91 3.22
CA ARG A 147 4.70 16.50 4.23
C ARG A 147 5.69 17.60 4.60
N ASP A 148 6.03 18.47 3.66
CA ASP A 148 7.03 19.52 3.89
C ASP A 148 6.38 20.85 4.33
N CYS A 149 5.15 21.11 3.87
CA CYS A 149 4.42 22.35 4.16
C CYS A 149 3.34 22.23 5.25
N LEU A 150 3.07 21.04 5.78
CA LEU A 150 2.25 20.91 6.99
C LEU A 150 3.09 21.39 8.18
N ASP A 151 2.95 22.69 8.48
CA ASP A 151 3.43 23.25 9.74
C ASP A 151 2.58 22.68 10.88
N MET A 152 3.09 21.59 11.48
CA MET A 152 2.48 20.88 12.59
C MET A 152 2.24 21.80 13.79
N GLU A 153 3.06 22.83 14.00
CA GLU A 153 2.86 23.81 15.08
C GLU A 153 1.70 24.75 14.76
N LYS A 154 1.60 25.24 13.52
CA LYS A 154 0.45 26.05 13.07
C LYS A 154 -0.86 25.27 13.14
N MET A 155 -0.87 24.00 12.71
CA MET A 155 -2.03 23.13 12.83
C MET A 155 -2.37 22.84 14.29
N ALA A 156 -1.38 22.52 15.13
CA ALA A 156 -1.59 22.29 16.56
C ALA A 156 -2.22 23.52 17.24
N LYS A 157 -1.76 24.73 16.90
CA LYS A 157 -2.34 25.98 17.43
C LYS A 157 -3.81 26.19 17.07
N GLN A 158 -4.31 25.63 15.96
CA GLN A 158 -5.74 25.69 15.64
C GLN A 158 -6.60 24.91 16.65
N PHE A 159 -6.08 23.82 17.21
CA PHE A 159 -6.78 23.06 18.24
C PHE A 159 -6.86 23.80 19.57
N LEU A 160 -5.89 24.68 19.89
CA LEU A 160 -5.94 25.53 21.09
C LEU A 160 -7.15 26.48 21.09
N ALA A 161 -7.67 26.84 19.92
CA ALA A 161 -8.87 27.67 19.79
C ALA A 161 -10.18 26.89 19.94
N GLN A 162 -10.15 25.54 19.95
CA GLN A 162 -11.35 24.72 20.06
C GLN A 162 -11.85 24.67 21.52
N LYS A 163 -13.18 24.70 21.68
CA LYS A 163 -13.81 24.53 23.01
C LYS A 163 -13.51 23.13 23.56
N ASN A 164 -13.34 23.04 24.88
CA ASN A 164 -13.07 21.80 25.61
C ASN A 164 -11.74 21.11 25.23
N VAL A 165 -10.77 21.80 24.64
CA VAL A 165 -9.40 21.27 24.49
C VAL A 165 -8.60 21.64 25.73
N SER A 166 -8.03 20.64 26.40
CA SER A 166 -7.27 20.80 27.64
C SER A 166 -5.76 20.69 27.43
N GLU A 167 -5.31 20.01 26.38
CA GLU A 167 -3.89 19.85 26.05
C GLU A 167 -3.73 19.67 24.54
N VAL A 168 -2.74 20.34 23.96
CA VAL A 168 -2.28 20.07 22.59
C VAL A 168 -0.77 19.86 22.62
N ALA A 169 -0.29 18.80 21.98
CA ALA A 169 1.14 18.53 21.89
C ALA A 169 1.50 17.94 20.53
N ILE A 170 2.76 18.09 20.11
CA ILE A 170 3.32 17.41 18.94
C ILE A 170 4.14 16.23 19.43
N CYS A 171 3.78 15.03 19.00
CA CYS A 171 4.38 13.74 19.37
C CYS A 171 4.92 13.06 18.11
N GLY A 172 6.17 13.33 17.73
CA GLY A 172 6.71 12.94 16.42
C GLY A 172 5.89 13.54 15.27
N ASP A 173 5.38 12.69 14.37
CA ASP A 173 4.52 13.07 13.24
C ASP A 173 3.04 13.28 13.62
N TYR A 174 2.70 13.26 14.91
CA TYR A 174 1.31 13.29 15.38
C TYR A 174 1.01 14.55 16.19
N ILE A 175 -0.17 15.14 15.97
CA ILE A 175 -0.73 16.17 16.86
C ILE A 175 -1.62 15.48 17.87
N LYS A 176 -1.22 15.48 19.14
CA LYS A 176 -2.01 15.04 20.29
C LYS A 176 -2.98 16.15 20.69
N VAL A 177 -4.25 15.80 20.83
CA VAL A 177 -5.30 16.70 21.34
C VAL A 177 -6.07 15.97 22.42
N VAL A 178 -6.02 16.51 23.64
CA VAL A 178 -6.80 16.03 24.78
C VAL A 178 -8.00 16.94 24.94
N ARG A 179 -9.19 16.36 24.98
CA ARG A 179 -10.43 17.08 25.26
C ARG A 179 -10.85 16.86 26.71
N GLY A 180 -11.22 17.94 27.38
CA GLY A 180 -11.57 17.95 28.79
C GLY A 180 -12.92 17.30 29.09
N VAL A 181 -12.89 16.38 30.05
CA VAL A 181 -13.98 15.99 30.98
C VAL A 181 -15.11 15.11 30.43
N GLN A 182 -14.81 13.81 30.20
CA GLN A 182 -15.74 12.68 30.44
C GLN A 182 -14.97 11.42 30.92
N PRO A 183 -15.56 10.53 31.73
CA PRO A 183 -14.96 9.20 31.98
C PRO A 183 -14.90 8.42 30.66
N ASN A 184 -13.76 7.78 30.36
CA ASN A 184 -13.40 7.15 29.08
C ASN A 184 -13.03 8.09 27.91
N THR A 185 -12.70 9.36 28.15
CA THR A 185 -12.21 10.23 27.06
C THR A 185 -10.83 9.77 26.60
N GLY A 186 -10.78 9.07 25.47
CA GLY A 186 -9.52 8.74 24.82
C GLY A 186 -8.76 9.99 24.38
N THR A 187 -7.44 9.86 24.23
CA THR A 187 -6.63 10.90 23.59
C THR A 187 -6.79 10.78 22.09
N THR A 188 -6.98 11.91 21.40
CA THR A 188 -7.08 11.91 19.94
C THR A 188 -5.78 12.38 19.34
N TYR A 189 -5.27 11.63 18.36
CA TYR A 189 -4.06 11.96 17.61
C TYR A 189 -4.41 12.22 16.15
N TYR A 190 -3.78 13.22 15.55
CA TYR A 190 -3.96 13.57 14.15
C TYR A 190 -2.65 13.41 13.39
N ARG A 191 -2.70 12.84 12.18
CA ARG A 191 -1.58 12.79 11.22
C ARG A 191 -2.09 13.22 9.85
N GLY A 192 -1.78 14.45 9.44
CA GLY A 192 -2.44 15.09 8.30
C GLY A 192 -3.96 15.13 8.51
N ASN A 193 -4.72 14.51 7.61
CA ASN A 193 -6.19 14.43 7.69
C ASN A 193 -6.71 13.19 8.46
N ALA A 194 -5.83 12.29 8.89
CA ALA A 194 -6.23 11.08 9.60
C ALA A 194 -6.37 11.34 11.10
N GLU A 195 -7.43 10.82 11.71
CA GLU A 195 -7.73 10.92 13.14
C GLU A 195 -7.67 9.54 13.80
N PHE A 196 -6.98 9.44 14.94
CA PHE A 196 -6.78 8.22 15.71
C PHE A 196 -7.26 8.44 17.15
N HIS A 197 -8.34 7.80 17.54
CA HIS A 197 -8.88 7.90 18.90
C HIS A 197 -8.35 6.76 19.78
N CYS A 198 -7.47 7.11 20.72
CA CYS A 198 -6.81 6.16 21.62
C CYS A 198 -7.46 6.19 23.00
N VAL A 199 -8.31 5.20 23.28
CA VAL A 199 -8.92 4.99 24.61
C VAL A 199 -8.03 4.04 25.42
N GLY A 200 -7.79 4.37 26.69
CA GLY A 200 -6.90 3.61 27.58
C GLY A 200 -7.26 2.13 27.63
N LYS A 201 -6.30 1.29 27.21
CA LYS A 201 -6.32 -0.19 27.17
C LYS A 201 -7.57 -0.79 26.51
N GLN A 202 -7.49 -1.15 25.22
CA GLN A 202 -8.03 -2.44 24.77
C GLN A 202 -7.53 -2.89 23.37
N GLU A 203 -7.09 -4.16 23.37
CA GLU A 203 -7.00 -5.15 22.29
C GLU A 203 -5.92 -5.03 21.19
N THR A 204 -5.45 -6.19 20.71
CA THR A 204 -4.32 -6.40 19.77
C THR A 204 -4.68 -6.05 18.31
N ASN A 205 -5.36 -4.93 18.09
CA ASN A 205 -5.71 -4.46 16.75
C ASN A 205 -4.68 -3.43 16.24
N TYR A 206 -4.75 -3.11 14.94
CA TYR A 206 -3.85 -2.15 14.28
C TYR A 206 -3.85 -0.77 15.00
N LEU A 207 -5.01 -0.31 15.45
CA LEU A 207 -5.17 0.97 16.14
C LEU A 207 -4.41 0.99 17.48
N ALA A 208 -4.43 -0.11 18.23
CA ALA A 208 -3.71 -0.23 19.49
C ALA A 208 -2.19 -0.24 19.31
N ASN A 209 -1.67 -0.75 18.19
CA ASN A 209 -0.24 -0.67 17.89
C ASN A 209 0.16 0.78 17.59
N VAL A 210 -0.61 1.50 16.77
CA VAL A 210 -0.40 2.93 16.50
C VAL A 210 -0.46 3.75 17.80
N CYS A 211 -1.48 3.53 18.64
CA CYS A 211 -1.59 4.22 19.92
C CYS A 211 -0.41 3.94 20.86
N LYS A 212 0.14 2.72 20.86
CA LYS A 212 1.34 2.37 21.66
C LYS A 212 2.59 3.04 21.13
N GLU A 213 2.77 3.09 19.81
CA GLU A 213 3.91 3.78 19.18
C GLU A 213 3.90 5.26 19.55
N ILE A 214 2.75 5.93 19.44
CA ILE A 214 2.63 7.35 19.77
C ILE A 214 2.80 7.60 21.27
N ALA A 215 2.27 6.72 22.14
CA ALA A 215 2.44 6.85 23.58
C ALA A 215 3.91 6.75 24.04
N ASN A 216 4.78 6.13 23.25
CA ASN A 216 6.22 6.03 23.52
C ASN A 216 7.04 7.16 22.88
N SER A 217 6.41 8.05 22.12
CA SER A 217 7.10 9.17 21.47
C SER A 217 7.28 10.37 22.41
N GLU A 218 8.35 11.13 22.23
CA GLU A 218 8.55 12.39 22.94
C GLU A 218 7.54 13.43 22.43
N CYS A 219 6.79 14.01 23.36
CA CYS A 219 5.77 15.00 23.06
C CYS A 219 6.21 16.40 23.52
N LYS A 220 6.13 17.38 22.61
CA LYS A 220 6.32 18.81 22.91
C LYS A 220 4.96 19.48 23.00
N GLU A 221 4.61 19.98 24.19
CA GLU A 221 3.37 20.72 24.42
C GLU A 221 3.37 22.04 23.64
N ILE A 222 2.24 22.35 23.00
CA ILE A 222 2.02 23.59 22.24
C ILE A 222 1.13 24.51 23.07
N LYS A 223 1.59 25.75 23.27
CA LYS A 223 0.93 26.78 24.06
C LYS A 223 0.51 27.96 23.20
#